data_AF-A0A1F5V4S2-F1
#
_entry.id   AF-A0A1F5V4S2-F1
#
_cell.length_a   1.000
_cell.length_b   1.000
_cell.length_c   1.000
_cell.angle_alpha   90.00
_cell.angle_beta   90.00
_cell.angle_gamma   90.00
#
_symmetry.space_group_name_H-M   'P 1'
#
loop_
_entity.id
_entity.type
_entity.pdbx_description
1 polymer ?
#
loop_
_entity_poly.entity_id
_entity_poly.type
_entity_poly.pdbx_seq_one_letter_code
_entity_poly.pdbx_strand_id
1 'polypeptide(L)' 'MLYVSDEVFFTGTAAEITPIRSIDKIKIGEGKRGPVTYKIQKAFFDIISGEMPDKHKWLTNISI' A
#
# COMPACT_ATOMS: atom_id res chain seq x y z
N MET A 1 17.88 7.72 -3.60
CA MET A 1 18.41 6.40 -4.01
C MET A 1 17.38 5.36 -3.62
N LEU A 2 16.89 4.52 -4.54
CA LEU A 2 15.89 3.48 -4.23
C LEU A 2 16.52 2.16 -3.79
N TYR A 3 17.71 1.82 -4.32
CA TYR A 3 18.37 0.54 -4.04
C TYR A 3 18.83 0.35 -2.58
N VAL A 4 18.90 1.44 -1.81
CA VAL A 4 19.34 1.44 -0.40
C VAL A 4 18.18 1.68 0.56
N SER A 5 16.94 1.70 0.07
CA SER A 5 15.76 1.84 0.91
C SER A 5 15.46 0.55 1.67
N ASP A 6 14.93 0.67 2.89
CA ASP A 6 14.41 -0.48 3.65
C ASP A 6 13.12 -1.04 3.03
N GLU A 7 12.28 -0.17 2.47
CA GLU A 7 11.01 -0.52 1.84
C GLU A 7 10.73 0.37 0.61
N VAL A 8 10.10 -0.21 -0.42
CA VAL A 8 9.54 0.51 -1.57
C VAL A 8 8.21 -0.15 -1.94
N PHE A 9 7.23 0.64 -2.38
CA PHE A 9 5.94 0.15 -2.85
C PHE A 9 5.41 1.00 -4.02
N PHE A 10 4.53 0.42 -4.83
CA PHE A 10 3.74 1.15 -5.83
C PHE A 10 2.42 1.62 -5.24
N THR A 11 1.88 2.68 -5.83
CA THR A 11 0.52 3.16 -5.57
C THR A 11 -0.27 3.36 -6.86
N GLY A 12 -1.54 2.99 -6.89
CA GLY A 12 -2.45 3.32 -8.00
C GLY A 12 -3.81 2.64 -7.85
N THR A 13 -4.82 3.02 -8.63
CA THR A 13 -6.17 2.43 -8.48
C THR A 13 -6.19 0.91 -8.64
N ALA A 14 -5.42 0.37 -9.59
CA ALA A 14 -5.34 -1.08 -9.82
C ALA A 14 -4.20 -1.76 -9.03
N ALA A 15 -3.09 -1.05 -8.82
CA ALA A 15 -1.94 -1.57 -8.07
C ALA A 15 -2.12 -1.43 -6.55
N GLU A 16 -3.09 -0.64 -6.11
CA GLU A 16 -3.42 -0.32 -4.72
C GLU A 16 -2.17 0.12 -3.96
N ILE A 17 -1.82 -0.53 -2.85
CA ILE A 17 -0.52 -0.41 -2.20
C ILE A 17 0.22 -1.74 -2.39
N THR A 18 1.14 -1.81 -3.35
CA THR A 18 1.84 -3.07 -3.70
C THR A 18 3.32 -3.02 -3.32
N PRO A 19 3.81 -3.91 -2.42
CA PRO A 19 5.21 -3.94 -2.01
C PRO A 19 6.14 -4.36 -3.16
N ILE A 20 7.31 -3.73 -3.25
CA ILE A 20 8.37 -4.08 -4.20
C ILE A 20 9.47 -4.84 -3.47
N ARG A 21 9.73 -6.08 -3.89
CA ARG A 21 10.81 -6.92 -3.31
C ARG A 21 12.20 -6.62 -3.89
N SER A 22 12.27 -6.10 -5.10
CA SER A 22 13.52 -5.88 -5.84
C SER A 22 13.33 -4.89 -6.98
N ILE A 23 14.37 -4.11 -7.29
CA ILE A 23 14.45 -3.21 -8.46
C ILE A 23 15.70 -3.58 -9.24
N ASP A 24 15.60 -3.80 -10.54
CA ASP A 24 16.74 -4.21 -11.40
C ASP A 24 17.52 -5.42 -10.87
N LYS A 25 16.79 -6.41 -10.31
CA LYS A 25 17.33 -7.59 -9.64
C LYS A 25 18.10 -7.31 -8.34
N ILE A 26 18.19 -6.05 -7.91
CA ILE A 26 18.73 -5.67 -6.61
C ILE A 26 17.61 -5.79 -5.58
N LYS A 27 17.85 -6.58 -4.52
CA LYS A 27 16.92 -6.77 -3.42
C LYS A 27 16.75 -5.46 -2.63
N ILE A 28 15.51 -5.08 -2.35
CA ILE A 28 15.17 -3.94 -1.48
C ILE A 28 14.95 -4.46 -0.06
N GLY A 29 15.63 -3.88 0.93
CA GLY A 29 15.59 -4.31 2.33
C GLY A 29 15.66 -5.83 2.51
N GLU A 30 14.63 -6.39 3.15
CA GLU A 30 14.53 -7.84 3.40
C GLU A 30 13.98 -8.65 2.20
N GLY A 31 13.60 -8.01 1.09
CA GLY A 31 13.04 -8.68 -0.09
C GLY A 31 11.61 -9.18 0.09
N LYS A 32 10.86 -8.61 1.04
CA LYS A 32 9.44 -8.91 1.34
C LYS A 32 8.73 -7.63 1.80
N ARG A 33 7.41 -7.68 1.96
CA ARG A 33 6.64 -6.56 2.51
C ARG A 33 7.14 -6.22 3.91
N GLY A 34 7.60 -4.99 4.10
CA GLY A 34 8.02 -4.49 5.40
C GLY A 34 6.86 -3.93 6.24
N PRO A 35 7.11 -3.60 7.51
CA PRO A 35 6.10 -3.14 8.45
C PRO A 35 5.45 -1.80 8.07
N VAL A 36 6.17 -0.88 7.42
CA VAL A 36 5.61 0.43 7.05
C VAL A 36 4.62 0.26 5.90
N THR A 37 5.02 -0.46 4.85
CA THR A 37 4.16 -0.78 3.70
C THR A 37 2.93 -1.56 4.15
N TYR A 38 3.07 -2.50 5.09
CA TYR A 38 1.92 -3.21 5.66
C TYR A 38 0.93 -2.28 6.35
N LYS A 39 1.40 -1.36 7.20
CA LYS A 39 0.52 -0.41 7.91
C LYS A 39 -0.24 0.48 6.93
N ILE A 40 0.43 0.98 5.90
CA ILE A 40 -0.19 1.82 4.86
C ILE A 40 -1.21 1.01 4.06
N GLN A 41 -0.82 -0.18 3.60
CA GLN A 41 -1.70 -1.09 2.85
C GLN A 41 -2.95 -1.46 3.66
N LYS A 42 -2.78 -1.82 4.94
CA LYS A 42 -3.89 -2.15 5.83
C LYS A 42 -4.83 -0.96 5.99
N ALA A 43 -4.32 0.23 6.32
CA ALA A 43 -5.14 1.42 6.48
C ALA A 43 -5.91 1.78 5.20
N PHE A 44 -5.28 1.63 4.03
CA PHE A 44 -5.95 1.82 2.75
C PHE A 44 -7.13 0.86 2.58
N PHE A 45 -6.90 -0.45 2.74
CA PHE A 45 -7.95 -1.46 2.58
C PHE A 45 -9.06 -1.33 3.62
N ASP A 46 -8.72 -1.10 4.88
CA ASP A 46 -9.70 -0.93 5.95
C ASP A 46 -10.67 0.24 5.61
N ILE A 47 -10.17 1.33 5.00
CA ILE A 47 -11.01 2.47 4.60
C ILE A 47 -11.88 2.09 3.39
N ILE A 48 -11.31 1.52 2.32
CA ILE A 48 -12.08 1.25 1.09
C ILE A 48 -13.05 0.07 1.22
N SER A 49 -12.82 -0.86 2.15
CA SER A 49 -13.76 -1.94 2.48
C SER A 49 -14.86 -1.52 3.46
N GLY A 50 -14.75 -0.32 4.04
CA GLY A 50 -15.68 0.19 5.06
C GLY A 50 -15.47 -0.40 6.46
N GLU A 51 -14.36 -1.11 6.70
CA GLU A 51 -13.99 -1.63 8.03
C GLU A 51 -13.51 -0.51 8.98
N MET A 52 -13.07 0.62 8.43
CA MET A 52 -12.74 1.84 9.17
C MET A 52 -13.61 3.04 8.74
N PRO A 53 -13.90 3.97 9.66
CA PRO A 53 -14.61 5.19 9.30
C PRO A 53 -13.85 6.00 8.26
N ASP A 54 -14.54 6.32 7.16
CA ASP A 54 -14.06 7.26 6.15
C ASP A 54 -14.20 8.70 6.65
N LYS A 55 -13.24 9.12 7.49
CA LYS A 55 -13.18 10.47 8.07
C LYS A 55 -13.09 11.57 7.02
N HIS A 56 -12.60 11.24 5.82
CA HIS A 56 -12.32 12.19 4.75
C HIS A 56 -13.42 12.24 3.70
N LYS A 57 -14.44 11.39 3.80
CA LYS A 57 -15.56 11.31 2.84
C LYS A 57 -15.08 11.00 1.42
N TRP A 58 -14.14 10.07 1.28
CA TRP A 58 -13.67 9.51 0.02
C TRP A 58 -14.66 8.55 -0.65
N LEU A 59 -15.52 7.88 0.12
CA LEU A 59 -16.44 6.87 -0.38
C LEU A 59 -17.77 7.48 -0.86
N THR A 60 -18.23 7.04 -2.02
CA THR A 60 -19.58 7.33 -2.52
C THR A 60 -20.41 6.06 -2.44
N ASN A 61 -21.35 6.02 -1.50
CA ASN A 61 -22.28 4.89 -1.38
C ASN A 61 -23.36 4.98 -2.45
N ILE A 62 -23.51 3.91 -3.22
CA ILE A 62 -24.59 3.78 -4.20
C ILE A 62 -25.63 2.82 -3.61
N SER A 63 -26.82 3.33 -3.33
CA SER A 63 -27.98 2.50 -2.98
C SER A 63 -28.69 2.12 -4.27
N ILE A 64 -28.84 0.82 -4.50
CA ILE A 64 -29.65 0.25 -5.59
C ILE A 64 -30.96 -0.25 -4.99
#